data_AF-A0A7C1NIF9-F1
#
_entry.id   AF-A0A7C1NIF9-F1
#
_cell.length_a   1.000
_cell.length_b   1.000
_cell.length_c   1.000
_cell.angle_alpha   90.00
_cell.angle_beta   90.00
_cell.angle_gamma   90.00
#
_symmetry.space_group_name_H-M   'P 1'
#
loop_
_entity.id
_entity.type
_entity.pdbx_description
1 polymer ?
#
loop_
_entity_poly.entity_id
_entity_poly.type
_entity_poly.pdbx_seq_one_letter_code
_entity_poly.pdbx_strand_id
1 'polypeptide(L)'
;MRVASLAEVKTKLSTYVKEAEESGPVVITRNGKAVAVILAPVDDDDLERILLSRSPRFQALLNKSRKSIGVGNAVSHEEFWKNARQRSTDSSNAEGCHQ
;
A
#
# COMPACT_ATOMS: atom_id res chain seq x y z
N MET A 1 -6.59 -19.64 -8.16
CA MET A 1 -5.70 -18.86 -9.06
C MET A 1 -5.89 -19.30 -10.50
N ARG A 2 -6.42 -18.41 -11.33
CA ARG A 2 -6.71 -18.64 -12.76
C ARG A 2 -5.62 -18.04 -13.63
N VAL A 3 -5.39 -18.61 -14.83
CA VAL A 3 -4.51 -18.03 -15.86
C VAL A 3 -5.32 -17.82 -17.14
N ALA A 4 -5.32 -16.61 -17.70
CA ALA A 4 -6.03 -16.27 -18.93
C ALA A 4 -5.14 -15.48 -19.89
N SER A 5 -5.41 -15.55 -21.19
CA SER A 5 -4.73 -14.72 -22.18
C SER A 5 -5.27 -13.29 -22.15
N LEU A 6 -4.42 -12.33 -22.54
CA LEU A 6 -4.84 -10.93 -22.67
C LEU A 6 -6.01 -10.75 -23.66
N ALA A 7 -6.10 -11.60 -24.68
CA ALA A 7 -7.20 -11.56 -25.65
C ALA A 7 -8.54 -11.97 -24.99
N GLU A 8 -8.55 -13.07 -24.23
CA GLU A 8 -9.74 -13.51 -23.48
C GLU A 8 -10.17 -12.45 -22.47
N VAL A 9 -9.24 -11.92 -21.68
CA VAL A 9 -9.53 -10.92 -20.66
C VAL A 9 -10.13 -9.65 -21.27
N LYS A 10 -9.63 -9.18 -22.42
CA LYS A 10 -10.22 -8.02 -23.12
C LYS A 10 -11.69 -8.21 -23.49
N THR A 11 -12.09 -9.42 -23.85
CA THR A 11 -13.48 -9.72 -24.27
C THR A 11 -14.41 -10.01 -23.11
N LYS A 12 -13.87 -10.42 -21.95
CA LYS A 12 -14.65 -10.90 -20.80
C LYS A 12 -14.17 -10.29 -19.48
N LEU A 13 -13.75 -9.03 -19.49
CA LEU A 13 -13.10 -8.40 -18.34
C LEU A 13 -13.96 -8.50 -17.08
N SER A 14 -15.25 -8.17 -17.16
CA SER A 14 -16.16 -8.24 -16.02
C SER A 14 -16.29 -9.65 -15.44
N THR A 15 -16.22 -10.71 -16.26
CA THR A 15 -16.22 -12.09 -15.79
C THR A 15 -14.97 -12.38 -14.97
N TYR A 16 -13.80 -11.94 -15.44
CA TYR A 16 -12.55 -12.16 -14.72
C TYR A 16 -12.39 -11.29 -13.47
N VAL A 17 -13.03 -10.12 -13.41
CA VAL A 17 -13.12 -9.34 -12.17
C VAL A 17 -13.91 -10.11 -11.13
N LYS A 18 -15.10 -10.62 -11.47
CA LYS A 18 -15.89 -11.47 -10.56
C LYS A 18 -15.14 -12.73 -10.15
N GLU A 19 -14.46 -13.38 -11.09
CA GLU A 19 -13.64 -14.56 -10.78
C GLU A 19 -12.50 -14.21 -9.81
N ALA A 20 -11.91 -13.01 -9.92
CA ALA A 20 -10.90 -12.53 -8.98
C ALA A 20 -11.46 -12.28 -7.57
N GLU A 21 -12.69 -11.78 -7.49
CA GLU A 21 -13.43 -11.57 -6.24
C GLU A 21 -13.81 -12.90 -5.56
N GLU A 22 -14.27 -13.89 -6.34
CA GLU A 22 -14.84 -15.14 -5.80
C GLU A 22 -13.80 -16.27 -5.62
N SER A 23 -12.84 -16.37 -6.53
CA SER A 23 -11.93 -17.53 -6.65
C SER A 23 -10.44 -17.18 -6.54
N GLY A 24 -10.15 -15.91 -6.25
CA GLY A 24 -8.81 -15.38 -6.07
C GLY A 24 -8.11 -15.00 -7.39
N PRO A 25 -6.80 -14.66 -7.34
CA PRO A 25 -6.16 -13.88 -8.39
C PRO A 25 -6.20 -14.51 -9.79
N VAL A 26 -6.34 -13.65 -10.81
CA VAL A 26 -6.28 -14.02 -12.23
C VAL A 26 -4.98 -13.50 -12.84
N VAL A 27 -4.11 -14.40 -13.30
CA VAL A 27 -2.88 -14.06 -14.02
C VAL A 27 -3.19 -13.87 -15.50
N ILE A 28 -2.84 -12.70 -16.03
CA ILE A 28 -2.99 -12.36 -17.45
C ILE A 28 -1.68 -12.66 -18.18
N THR A 29 -1.76 -13.39 -19.28
CA THR A 29 -0.61 -13.74 -20.12
C THR A 29 -0.66 -13.07 -21.50
N ARG A 30 0.53 -12.82 -22.07
CA ARG A 30 0.71 -12.42 -23.48
C ARG A 30 1.77 -13.33 -24.09
N ASN A 31 1.42 -14.05 -25.14
CA ASN A 31 2.30 -15.05 -25.78
C ASN A 31 2.87 -16.06 -24.75
N GLY A 32 2.02 -16.56 -23.85
CA GLY A 32 2.39 -17.51 -22.80
C GLY A 32 3.16 -16.95 -21.60
N LYS A 33 3.54 -15.65 -21.61
CA LYS A 33 4.26 -15.01 -20.50
C LYS A 33 3.31 -14.20 -19.63
N ALA A 34 3.42 -14.30 -18.31
CA ALA A 34 2.66 -13.46 -17.38
C ALA A 34 3.04 -11.97 -17.55
N VAL A 35 2.03 -11.11 -17.67
CA VAL A 35 2.22 -9.66 -17.89
C VAL A 35 1.42 -8.78 -16.94
N ALA A 36 0.35 -9.29 -16.34
CA ALA A 36 -0.47 -8.57 -15.37
C ALA A 36 -1.22 -9.58 -14.47
N VAL A 37 -1.79 -9.07 -13.39
CA VAL A 37 -2.66 -9.82 -12.47
C VAL A 37 -3.89 -8.97 -12.16
N ILE A 38 -5.07 -9.58 -12.18
CA ILE A 38 -6.28 -9.00 -11.58
C ILE A 38 -6.36 -9.54 -10.15
N LEU A 39 -6.45 -8.63 -9.20
CA LEU A 39 -6.55 -8.92 -7.78
C LEU A 39 -7.70 -8.08 -7.24
N ALA A 40 -8.71 -8.74 -6.70
CA ALA A 40 -9.76 -8.07 -5.93
C ALA A 40 -9.25 -7.85 -4.50
N PRO A 41 -9.34 -6.62 -3.96
CA PRO A 41 -9.03 -6.39 -2.56
C PRO A 41 -10.10 -7.03 -1.67
N VAL A 42 -9.71 -7.47 -0.47
CA VAL A 42 -10.67 -7.96 0.54
C VAL A 42 -11.47 -6.81 1.15
N ASP A 43 -10.81 -5.69 1.38
CA ASP A 43 -11.35 -4.46 1.97
C ASP A 43 -10.51 -3.24 1.55
N ASP A 44 -10.88 -2.05 2.05
CA ASP A 44 -10.18 -0.80 1.74
C ASP A 44 -8.72 -0.81 2.25
N ASP A 45 -8.47 -1.46 3.38
CA ASP A 45 -7.12 -1.59 3.96
C ASP A 45 -6.22 -2.47 3.07
N ASP A 46 -6.76 -3.57 2.53
CA ASP A 46 -6.07 -4.44 1.58
C ASP A 46 -5.81 -3.74 0.25
N LEU A 47 -6.77 -2.94 -0.25
CA LEU A 47 -6.56 -2.10 -1.43
C LEU A 47 -5.38 -1.16 -1.25
N GLU A 48 -5.31 -0.45 -0.11
CA GLU A 48 -4.18 0.43 0.21
C GLU A 48 -2.86 -0.36 0.22
N ARG A 49 -2.83 -1.52 0.87
CA ARG A 49 -1.63 -2.39 0.92
C ARG A 49 -1.18 -2.82 -0.48
N ILE A 50 -2.11 -3.22 -1.35
CA ILE A 50 -1.81 -3.62 -2.74
C ILE A 50 -1.14 -2.45 -3.47
N LEU A 51 -1.71 -1.25 -3.38
CA LEU A 51 -1.17 -0.04 -4.03
C LEU A 51 0.20 0.34 -3.48
N LEU A 52 0.37 0.35 -2.15
CA LEU A 52 1.62 0.71 -1.49
C LEU A 52 2.75 -0.31 -1.72
N SER A 53 2.40 -1.60 -1.85
CA SER A 53 3.39 -2.66 -2.12
C SER A 53 4.16 -2.45 -3.42
N ARG A 54 3.52 -1.81 -4.42
CA ARG A 54 4.08 -1.54 -5.75
C ARG A 54 4.59 -0.10 -5.92
N SER A 55 4.37 0.79 -4.96
CA SER A 55 4.73 2.21 -5.05
C SER A 55 6.23 2.44 -4.88
N PRO A 56 6.98 2.88 -5.92
CA PRO A 56 8.43 3.08 -5.81
C PRO A 56 8.81 4.13 -4.76
N ARG A 57 7.99 5.20 -4.65
CA ARG A 57 8.20 6.27 -3.67
C ARG A 57 8.05 5.75 -2.25
N PHE A 58 7.00 4.97 -1.97
CA PHE A 58 6.77 4.42 -0.64
C PHE A 58 7.86 3.41 -0.26
N GLN A 59 8.26 2.54 -1.20
CA GLN A 59 9.36 1.60 -0.96
C GLN A 59 10.69 2.33 -0.71
N ALA A 60 10.98 3.41 -1.43
CA ALA A 60 12.16 4.23 -1.18
C ALA A 60 12.15 4.87 0.23
N LEU A 61 10.98 5.37 0.68
CA LEU A 61 10.80 5.90 2.02
C LEU A 61 11.05 4.83 3.09
N LEU A 62 10.44 3.65 2.96
CA LEU A 62 10.63 2.54 3.90
C LEU A 62 12.10 2.10 3.94
N ASN A 63 12.76 2.01 2.80
CA ASN A 63 14.18 1.65 2.73
C ASN A 63 15.08 2.69 3.41
N LYS A 64 14.80 3.98 3.24
CA LYS A 64 15.51 5.05 3.96
C LYS A 64 15.29 4.94 5.47
N SER A 65 14.05 4.73 5.89
CA SER A 65 13.70 4.56 7.31
C SER A 65 14.41 3.35 7.94
N ARG A 66 14.36 2.18 7.29
CA ARG A 66 15.05 0.97 7.75
C ARG A 66 16.56 1.17 7.89
N LYS A 67 17.20 1.84 6.93
CA LYS A 67 18.62 2.20 7.03
C LYS A 67 18.91 3.13 8.20
N SER A 68 18.06 4.13 8.41
CA SER A 68 18.16 5.07 9.54
C SER A 68 18.08 4.34 10.88
N ILE A 69 17.13 3.41 11.02
CA ILE A 69 16.98 2.57 12.22
C ILE A 69 18.22 1.70 12.43
N GLY A 70 18.74 1.08 11.36
CA GLY A 70 19.93 0.23 11.43
C GLY A 70 21.20 0.93 11.89
N VAL A 71 21.29 2.26 11.75
CA VAL A 71 22.41 3.08 12.26
C VAL A 71 22.10 3.77 13.60
N GLY A 72 21.03 3.34 14.29
CA GLY A 72 20.69 3.81 15.64
C GLY A 72 19.73 4.99 15.71
N ASN A 73 19.21 5.49 14.58
CA ASN A 73 18.26 6.62 14.57
C ASN A 73 16.80 6.17 14.78
N ALA A 74 16.58 5.16 15.64
CA ALA A 74 15.25 4.78 16.08
C ALA A 74 14.88 5.53 17.37
N VAL A 75 13.61 5.85 17.54
CA VAL A 75 13.09 6.40 18.79
C VAL A 75 12.38 5.30 19.57
N SER A 76 12.51 5.32 20.90
CA SER A 76 11.75 4.39 21.75
C SER A 76 10.26 4.74 21.74
N HIS A 77 9.42 3.79 22.16
CA HIS A 77 7.97 4.03 22.28
C HIS A 77 7.66 5.19 23.25
N GLU A 78 8.35 5.23 24.39
CA GLU A 78 8.18 6.28 25.39
C GLU A 78 8.58 7.65 24.83
N GLU A 79 9.74 7.72 24.17
CA GLU A 79 10.24 8.95 23.54
C GLU A 79 9.32 9.43 22.42
N PHE A 80 8.84 8.52 21.57
CA PHE A 80 7.89 8.83 20.50
C PHE A 80 6.64 9.52 21.04
N TRP A 81 5.98 8.94 22.04
CA TRP A 81 4.73 9.50 22.59
C TRP A 81 4.95 10.78 23.38
N LYS A 82 6.10 10.92 24.05
CA LYS A 82 6.49 12.20 24.66
C LYS A 82 6.57 13.30 23.61
N ASN A 83 7.28 13.04 22.51
CA ASN A 83 7.46 14.00 21.41
C ASN A 83 6.15 14.31 20.68
N ALA A 84 5.30 13.30 20.45
CA ALA A 84 4.02 13.46 19.76
C ALA A 84 3.04 14.35 20.57
N ARG A 85 2.95 14.15 21.90
CA ARG A 85 2.13 14.99 22.78
C ARG A 85 2.62 16.44 22.79
N GLN A 86 3.93 16.64 22.89
CA GLN A 86 4.50 17.98 22.94
C GLN A 86 4.24 18.78 21.65
N ARG A 87 4.31 18.13 20.48
CA ARG A 87 3.93 18.76 19.20
C ARG A 87 2.46 19.16 19.16
N SER A 88 1.57 18.34 19.70
CA SER A 88 0.13 18.65 19.73
C SER A 88 -0.19 19.86 20.63
N THR A 89 0.52 20.00 21.76
CA THR A 89 0.34 21.14 22.67
C THR A 89 0.94 22.43 22.13
N ASP A 90 2.03 22.33 21.37
CA ASP A 90 2.65 23.49 20.72
C ASP A 90 1.76 24.03 19.59
N SER A 91 1.10 23.15 18.83
CA SER A 91 0.11 23.56 17.82
C SER A 91 -1.14 24.21 18.42
N SER A 92 -1.64 23.73 19.57
CA SER A 92 -2.80 24.35 20.23
C SER A 92 -2.46 25.72 20.86
N ASN A 93 -1.23 25.91 21.33
CA ASN A 93 -0.77 27.19 21.88
C ASN A 93 -0.49 28.23 20.78
N ALA A 94 -0.13 27.80 19.57
CA ALA A 94 0.04 28.70 18.42
C ALA A 94 -1.30 29.26 17.89
N GLU A 95 -2.39 28.47 17.95
CA GLU A 95 -3.73 28.92 17.55
C GLU A 95 -4.42 29.81 18.62
N GLY A 96 -3.98 29.74 19.88
CA GLY A 96 -4.51 30.54 21.00
C GLY A 96 -3.94 31.96 21.14
N CYS A 97 -3.01 32.38 20.29
CA CYS A 97 -2.36 33.70 20.38
C CYS A 97 -3.06 34.81 19.56
N HIS A 98 -4.22 34.52 18.96
CA HIS A 98 -4.99 35.46 18.11
C HIS A 98 -6.34 35.93 18.71
N GLN A 99 -6.51 35.91 20.04
CA GLN A 99 -7.63 36.61 20.70
C GLN A 99 -7.13 37.71 21.63
#